data_AF-A0A941RS31-F1
#
_entry.id   AF-A0A941RS31-F1
#
_cell.length_a   1.000
_cell.length_b   1.000
_cell.length_c   1.000
_cell.angle_alpha   90.00
_cell.angle_beta   90.00
_cell.angle_gamma   90.00
#
_symmetry.space_group_name_H-M   'P 1'
#
loop_
_entity.id
_entity.type
_entity.pdbx_description
1 polymer ?
#
loop_
_entity_poly.entity_id
_entity_poly.type
_entity_poly.pdbx_seq_one_letter_code
_entity_poly.pdbx_strand_id
1 'polypeptide(L)'
;MRKLLSTPEGLATLTGAGILAAATNMNIMATGGYLTSHAALVVALSAGVFAGARVIGAGVAGRIAAVIILALACGELYNFAATGERVVTEREDGAAPLKDALAKHNAAIEKLKAVENGDVSTPRLTLAKQAKAQADADVAAEAGNGGCKSVCRMKQAQAEAAAAELRAAFADAQQARDGQIQEARAEVAASPLPASATPLADRLGWAPWVLDLAMAALLSIGSNGLAGVLIAFGAQRSPEVSVRSVPANDEGQSDYGMPSDFDAAKIHLMISGNSEVPGNPPTPPKGGRRRGRKADKKVVDFSEKFLARNGRAPSGGEIKAAFPELPTSTAYDYSQRARASA
;
A
#
# COMPACT_ATOMS: atom_id res chain seq x y z
N MET A 1 22.22 14.06 30.54
CA MET A 1 20.99 14.13 29.73
C MET A 1 20.41 15.53 29.59
N ARG A 2 20.13 16.30 30.64
CA ARG A 2 19.53 17.65 30.50
C ARG A 2 20.30 18.59 29.55
N LYS A 3 21.64 18.61 29.64
CA LYS A 3 22.50 19.40 28.73
C LYS A 3 22.47 18.93 27.26
N LEU A 4 22.14 17.66 27.01
CA LEU A 4 22.07 17.07 25.66
C LEU A 4 20.73 17.40 24.97
N LEU A 5 19.67 17.61 25.74
CA LEU A 5 18.36 17.98 25.21
C LEU A 5 18.19 19.49 25.04
N SER A 6 19.10 20.29 25.62
CA SER A 6 19.02 21.75 25.59
C SER A 6 19.74 22.39 24.40
N THR A 7 20.49 21.62 23.61
CA THR A 7 21.21 22.14 22.44
C THR A 7 20.60 21.61 21.13
N PRO A 8 20.61 22.40 20.05
CA PRO A 8 20.11 21.95 18.75
C PRO A 8 20.87 20.72 18.22
N GLU A 9 22.16 20.61 18.49
CA GLU A 9 23.02 19.49 18.08
C GLU A 9 22.62 18.18 18.78
N GLY A 10 22.35 18.25 20.09
CA GLY A 10 21.94 17.09 20.85
C GLY A 10 20.51 16.65 20.49
N LEU A 11 19.60 17.59 20.24
CA LEU A 11 18.26 17.29 19.71
C LEU A 11 18.33 16.65 18.31
N ALA A 12 19.17 17.17 17.41
CA ALA A 12 19.36 16.61 16.09
C ALA A 12 19.92 15.18 16.15
N THR A 13 20.96 14.95 16.97
CA THR A 13 21.55 13.61 17.16
C THR A 13 20.51 12.60 17.67
N LEU A 14 19.72 12.99 18.68
CA LEU A 14 18.71 12.10 19.26
C LEU A 14 17.56 11.83 18.28
N THR A 15 17.15 12.84 17.52
CA THR A 15 16.10 12.70 16.50
C THR A 15 16.57 11.77 15.38
N GLY A 16 17.79 11.99 14.86
CA GLY A 16 18.36 11.12 13.83
C GLY A 16 18.56 9.68 14.32
N ALA A 17 19.05 9.48 15.54
CA ALA A 17 19.15 8.15 16.16
C ALA A 17 17.78 7.47 16.31
N GLY A 18 16.74 8.24 16.67
CA GLY A 18 15.37 7.75 16.78
C GLY A 18 14.78 7.30 15.44
N ILE A 19 14.98 8.10 14.37
CA ILE A 19 14.57 7.74 13.00
C ILE A 19 15.28 6.45 12.57
N LEU A 20 16.59 6.38 12.78
CA LEU A 20 17.39 5.22 12.43
C LEU A 20 16.91 3.96 13.16
N ALA A 21 16.74 4.03 14.49
CA ALA A 21 16.25 2.91 15.29
C ALA A 21 14.84 2.45 14.87
N ALA A 22 13.96 3.38 14.51
CA ALA A 22 12.63 3.05 13.99
C ALA A 22 12.72 2.32 12.63
N ALA A 23 13.57 2.82 11.72
CA ALA A 23 13.81 2.17 10.43
C ALA A 23 14.41 0.76 10.60
N THR A 24 15.41 0.61 11.48
CA THR A 24 15.99 -0.69 11.87
C THR A 24 14.91 -1.64 12.37
N ASN A 25 14.06 -1.21 13.32
CA ASN A 25 12.99 -2.04 13.87
C ASN A 25 11.98 -2.46 12.79
N MET A 26 11.59 -1.55 11.90
CA MET A 26 10.67 -1.87 10.79
C MET A 26 11.26 -2.94 9.85
N ASN A 27 12.54 -2.81 9.48
CA ASN A 27 13.22 -3.80 8.64
C ASN A 27 13.31 -5.17 9.35
N ILE A 28 13.67 -5.19 10.63
CA ILE A 28 13.75 -6.43 11.41
C ILE A 28 12.39 -7.12 11.46
N MET A 29 11.33 -6.39 11.80
CA MET A 29 9.98 -6.95 11.89
C MET A 29 9.48 -7.48 10.54
N ALA A 30 9.83 -6.81 9.43
CA ALA A 30 9.47 -7.27 8.09
C ALA A 30 10.17 -8.58 7.70
N THR A 31 11.40 -8.80 8.16
CA THR A 31 12.22 -9.98 7.80
C THR A 31 12.04 -11.19 8.73
N GLY A 32 10.98 -11.21 9.54
CA GLY A 32 10.68 -12.32 10.46
C GLY A 32 11.07 -12.07 11.93
N GLY A 33 11.39 -10.82 12.28
CA GLY A 33 11.58 -10.38 13.66
C GLY A 33 12.99 -10.54 14.22
N TYR A 34 13.14 -10.23 15.50
CA TYR A 34 14.44 -10.08 16.19
C TYR A 34 15.22 -11.38 16.41
N LEU A 35 14.59 -12.54 16.21
CA LEU A 35 15.23 -13.85 16.40
C LEU A 35 15.91 -14.38 15.13
N THR A 36 15.89 -13.62 14.04
CA THR A 36 16.53 -13.99 12.79
C THR A 36 18.01 -13.57 12.77
N SER A 37 18.85 -14.33 12.06
CA SER A 37 20.25 -13.94 11.82
C SER A 37 20.36 -12.60 11.07
N HIS A 38 19.36 -12.28 10.26
CA HIS A 38 19.25 -11.01 9.54
C HIS A 38 19.10 -9.82 10.51
N ALA A 39 18.38 -9.98 11.62
CA ALA A 39 18.19 -8.89 12.57
C ALA A 39 19.51 -8.35 13.14
N ALA A 40 20.45 -9.23 13.48
CA ALA A 40 21.77 -8.83 13.97
C ALA A 40 22.55 -8.01 12.93
N LEU A 41 22.44 -8.39 11.65
CA LEU A 41 23.09 -7.69 10.54
C LEU A 41 22.49 -6.29 10.33
N VAL A 42 21.16 -6.15 10.38
CA VAL A 42 20.47 -4.84 10.26
C VAL A 42 20.83 -3.90 11.41
N VAL A 43 20.92 -4.42 12.64
CA VAL A 43 21.38 -3.63 13.81
C VAL A 43 22.82 -3.18 13.61
N ALA A 44 23.72 -4.07 13.16
CA ALA A 44 25.12 -3.73 12.93
C ALA A 44 25.29 -2.68 11.83
N LEU A 45 24.55 -2.79 10.72
CA LEU A 45 24.53 -1.79 9.66
C LEU A 45 24.06 -0.42 10.19
N SER A 46 23.00 -0.41 10.98
CA SER A 46 22.46 0.82 11.57
C SER A 46 23.47 1.48 12.52
N ALA A 47 24.11 0.70 13.39
CA ALA A 47 25.18 1.19 14.25
C ALA A 47 26.36 1.77 13.43
N GLY A 48 26.72 1.12 12.31
CA GLY A 48 27.72 1.60 11.36
C GLY A 48 27.33 2.93 10.71
N VAL A 49 26.07 3.10 10.30
CA VAL A 49 25.55 4.35 9.74
C VAL A 49 25.63 5.48 10.76
N PHE A 50 25.19 5.23 12.00
CA PHE A 50 25.29 6.20 13.08
C PHE A 50 26.74 6.64 13.33
N ALA A 51 27.66 5.68 13.44
CA ALA A 51 29.08 5.96 13.67
C ALA A 51 29.70 6.72 12.49
N GLY A 52 29.44 6.29 11.25
CA GLY A 52 29.93 6.94 10.04
C GLY A 52 29.45 8.38 9.91
N ALA A 53 28.15 8.62 10.13
CA ALA A 53 27.57 9.96 10.12
C ALA A 53 28.20 10.87 11.19
N ARG A 54 28.42 10.36 12.41
CA ARG A 54 29.12 11.08 13.48
C ARG A 54 30.55 11.46 13.09
N VAL A 55 31.30 10.53 12.50
CA VAL A 55 32.69 10.75 12.09
C VAL A 55 32.78 11.82 10.98
N ILE A 56 31.90 11.74 9.98
CA ILE A 56 31.81 12.75 8.92
C ILE A 56 31.45 14.13 9.50
N GLY A 57 30.43 14.19 10.36
CA GLY A 57 29.99 15.43 10.99
C GLY A 57 31.03 16.08 11.91
N ALA A 58 31.92 15.28 12.50
CA ALA A 58 33.05 15.77 13.29
C ALA A 58 34.16 16.42 12.44
N GLY A 59 34.02 16.45 11.11
CA GLY A 59 34.95 17.11 10.19
C GLY A 59 36.14 16.25 9.77
N VAL A 60 36.05 14.93 9.90
CA VAL A 60 37.10 14.03 9.38
C VAL A 60 37.13 14.11 7.86
N ALA A 61 38.30 14.40 7.31
CA ALA A 61 38.52 14.56 5.87
C ALA A 61 39.55 13.54 5.33
N GLY A 62 39.67 13.46 4.00
CA GLY A 62 40.65 12.63 3.32
C GLY A 62 40.17 11.20 3.03
N ARG A 63 41.11 10.28 2.81
CA ARG A 63 40.83 8.91 2.31
C ARG A 63 39.88 8.12 3.23
N ILE A 64 39.99 8.30 4.54
CA ILE A 64 39.13 7.61 5.51
C ILE A 64 37.68 8.07 5.37
N ALA A 65 37.44 9.38 5.20
CA ALA A 65 36.10 9.91 4.97
C ALA A 65 35.49 9.37 3.67
N ALA A 66 36.27 9.29 2.59
CA ALA A 66 35.82 8.70 1.32
C ALA A 66 35.41 7.23 1.47
N VAL A 67 36.18 6.43 2.23
CA VAL A 67 35.86 5.02 2.51
C VAL A 67 34.57 4.90 3.34
N ILE A 68 34.39 5.77 4.34
CA ILE A 68 33.16 5.80 5.14
C ILE A 68 31.95 6.16 4.27
N ILE A 69 32.07 7.18 3.41
CA ILE A 69 30.99 7.59 2.49
C ILE A 69 30.63 6.43 1.55
N LEU A 70 31.63 5.74 0.99
CA LEU A 70 31.39 4.57 0.13
C LEU A 70 30.68 3.44 0.89
N ALA A 71 31.11 3.14 2.11
CA ALA A 71 30.48 2.12 2.94
C ALA A 71 29.02 2.48 3.29
N LEU A 72 28.75 3.76 3.59
CA LEU A 72 27.39 4.28 3.80
C LEU A 72 26.54 4.13 2.55
N ALA A 73 27.07 4.49 1.37
CA ALA A 73 26.36 4.34 0.10
C ALA A 73 25.98 2.88 -0.20
N CYS A 74 26.89 1.93 0.08
CA CYS A 74 26.58 0.50 -0.04
C CYS A 74 25.48 0.05 0.93
N GLY A 75 25.52 0.52 2.18
CA GLY A 75 24.49 0.24 3.18
C GLY A 75 23.12 0.79 2.78
N GLU A 76 23.08 2.02 2.24
CA GLU A 76 21.85 2.62 1.72
C GLU A 76 21.30 1.86 0.52
N LEU A 77 22.16 1.42 -0.40
CA LEU A 77 21.74 0.64 -1.56
C LEU A 77 21.13 -0.70 -1.13
N TYR A 78 21.71 -1.34 -0.12
CA TYR A 78 21.15 -2.55 0.48
C TYR A 78 19.78 -2.30 1.13
N ASN A 79 19.67 -1.26 1.97
CA ASN A 79 18.40 -0.88 2.60
C ASN A 79 17.32 -0.52 1.57
N PHE A 80 17.71 0.16 0.49
CA PHE A 80 16.83 0.47 -0.62
C PHE A 80 16.31 -0.80 -1.30
N ALA A 81 17.20 -1.75 -1.64
CA ALA A 81 16.81 -3.02 -2.26
C ALA A 81 15.86 -3.81 -1.35
N ALA A 82 16.19 -3.96 -0.07
CA ALA A 82 15.34 -4.67 0.90
C ALA A 82 13.97 -3.98 1.10
N THR A 83 13.94 -2.65 1.09
CA THR A 83 12.68 -1.88 1.13
C THR A 83 11.86 -2.08 -0.14
N GLY A 84 12.53 -2.10 -1.30
CA GLY A 84 11.91 -2.35 -2.60
C GLY A 84 11.22 -3.71 -2.65
N GLU A 85 11.92 -4.77 -2.24
CA GLU A 85 11.35 -6.13 -2.17
C GLU A 85 10.11 -6.16 -1.27
N ARG A 86 10.18 -5.55 -0.07
CA ARG A 86 9.04 -5.49 0.85
C ARG A 86 7.82 -4.79 0.25
N VAL A 87 8.02 -3.62 -0.37
CA VAL A 87 6.92 -2.85 -0.98
C VAL A 87 6.29 -3.64 -2.14
N VAL A 88 7.11 -4.34 -2.93
CA VAL A 88 6.63 -5.21 -4.00
C VAL A 88 5.78 -6.35 -3.43
N THR A 89 6.28 -7.08 -2.41
CA THR A 89 5.51 -8.17 -1.79
C THR A 89 4.20 -7.68 -1.18
N GLU A 90 4.20 -6.58 -0.41
CA GLU A 90 2.99 -6.01 0.18
C GLU A 90 1.95 -5.65 -0.90
N ARG A 91 2.40 -5.16 -2.06
CA ARG A 91 1.51 -4.87 -3.18
C ARG A 91 1.04 -6.12 -3.91
N GLU A 92 1.88 -7.13 -4.08
CA GLU A 92 1.48 -8.40 -4.68
C GLU A 92 0.42 -9.10 -3.86
N ASP A 93 0.56 -9.11 -2.53
CA ASP A 93 -0.43 -9.63 -1.60
C ASP A 93 -1.75 -8.85 -1.69
N GLY A 94 -1.66 -7.51 -1.75
CA GLY A 94 -2.83 -6.65 -1.97
C GLY A 94 -3.49 -6.85 -3.34
N ALA A 95 -2.72 -7.22 -4.37
CA ALA A 95 -3.18 -7.45 -5.72
C ALA A 95 -3.70 -8.87 -5.97
N ALA A 96 -3.39 -9.84 -5.11
CA ALA A 96 -3.86 -11.22 -5.22
C ALA A 96 -5.39 -11.35 -5.43
N PRO A 97 -6.27 -10.74 -4.60
CA PRO A 97 -7.71 -10.84 -4.82
C PRO A 97 -8.18 -10.16 -6.12
N LEU A 98 -7.46 -9.14 -6.60
CA LEU A 98 -7.76 -8.47 -7.86
C LEU A 98 -7.37 -9.34 -9.06
N LYS A 99 -6.24 -10.06 -8.98
CA LYS A 99 -5.83 -11.04 -9.98
C LYS A 99 -6.84 -12.19 -10.07
N ASP A 100 -7.31 -12.69 -8.94
CA ASP A 100 -8.34 -13.74 -8.89
C ASP A 100 -9.67 -13.26 -9.48
N ALA A 101 -10.10 -12.03 -9.16
CA ALA A 101 -11.31 -11.44 -9.73
C ALA A 101 -11.18 -11.25 -11.25
N LEU A 102 -10.01 -10.79 -11.73
CA LEU A 102 -9.74 -10.63 -13.16
C LEU A 102 -9.75 -11.98 -13.88
N ALA A 103 -9.16 -13.02 -13.29
CA ALA A 103 -9.18 -14.37 -13.83
C ALA A 103 -10.61 -14.91 -13.96
N LYS A 104 -11.45 -14.70 -12.95
CA LYS A 104 -12.88 -15.08 -12.99
C LYS A 104 -13.64 -14.35 -14.10
N HIS A 105 -13.44 -13.03 -14.21
CA HIS A 105 -14.06 -12.24 -15.28
C HIS A 105 -13.61 -12.71 -16.67
N ASN A 106 -12.31 -12.96 -16.87
CA ASN A 106 -11.79 -13.45 -18.14
C ASN A 106 -12.33 -14.83 -18.50
N ALA A 107 -12.42 -15.75 -17.53
CA ALA A 107 -13.02 -17.06 -17.72
C ALA A 107 -14.51 -16.95 -18.12
N ALA A 108 -15.26 -16.04 -17.50
CA ALA A 108 -16.65 -15.77 -17.86
C ALA A 108 -16.77 -15.21 -19.30
N ILE A 109 -15.86 -14.32 -19.71
CA ILE A 109 -15.79 -13.81 -21.10
C ILE A 109 -15.47 -14.93 -22.09
N GLU A 110 -14.50 -15.81 -21.77
CA GLU A 110 -14.16 -16.94 -22.63
C GLU A 110 -15.33 -17.90 -22.80
N LYS A 111 -16.06 -18.19 -21.71
CA LYS A 111 -17.28 -19.00 -21.76
C LYS A 111 -18.36 -18.35 -22.64
N LEU A 112 -18.57 -17.03 -22.50
CA LEU A 112 -19.50 -16.30 -23.35
C LEU A 112 -19.11 -16.40 -24.83
N LYS A 113 -17.83 -16.15 -25.15
CA LYS A 113 -17.31 -16.29 -26.52
C LYS A 113 -17.46 -17.70 -27.08
N ALA A 114 -17.25 -18.73 -26.24
CA ALA A 114 -17.44 -20.12 -26.66
C ALA A 114 -18.89 -20.42 -27.02
N VAL A 115 -19.86 -19.91 -26.26
CA VAL A 115 -21.31 -20.07 -26.56
C VAL A 115 -21.72 -19.24 -27.79
N GLU A 116 -21.21 -18.01 -27.92
CA GLU A 116 -21.51 -17.13 -29.05
C GLU A 116 -20.91 -17.62 -30.38
N ASN A 117 -19.75 -18.29 -30.33
CA ASN A 117 -19.11 -18.85 -31.54
C ASN A 117 -19.48 -20.32 -31.80
N GLY A 118 -20.10 -21.01 -30.84
CA GLY A 118 -20.48 -22.41 -30.98
C GLY A 118 -21.62 -22.62 -31.98
N ASP A 119 -21.54 -23.72 -32.74
CA ASP A 119 -22.60 -24.17 -33.63
C ASP A 119 -23.86 -24.56 -32.84
N VAL A 120 -25.02 -24.21 -33.40
CA VAL A 120 -26.31 -24.66 -32.87
C VAL A 120 -26.45 -26.17 -33.08
N SER A 121 -26.13 -26.95 -32.05
CA SER A 121 -26.17 -28.42 -32.09
C SER A 121 -26.89 -28.96 -30.87
N THR A 122 -27.99 -29.67 -31.09
CA THR A 122 -28.69 -30.44 -30.07
C THR A 122 -28.92 -31.86 -30.59
N PRO A 123 -29.01 -32.88 -29.72
CA PRO A 123 -29.32 -34.25 -30.15
C PRO A 123 -30.59 -34.32 -31.00
N ARG A 124 -31.64 -33.56 -30.63
CA ARG A 124 -32.89 -33.45 -31.40
C ARG A 124 -32.67 -32.88 -32.80
N LEU A 125 -31.90 -31.80 -32.93
CA LEU A 125 -31.59 -31.20 -34.22
C LEU A 125 -30.78 -32.17 -35.11
N THR A 126 -29.83 -32.91 -34.54
CA THR A 126 -29.06 -33.92 -35.28
C THR A 126 -29.95 -35.04 -35.80
N LEU A 127 -30.84 -35.58 -34.96
CA LEU A 127 -31.81 -36.59 -35.36
C LEU A 127 -32.79 -36.07 -36.42
N ALA A 128 -33.28 -34.85 -36.28
CA ALA A 128 -34.19 -34.24 -37.25
C ALA A 128 -33.51 -34.00 -38.62
N LYS A 129 -32.23 -33.62 -38.63
CA LYS A 129 -31.43 -33.50 -39.86
C LYS A 129 -31.27 -34.85 -40.56
N GLN A 130 -30.99 -35.91 -39.80
CA GLN A 130 -30.87 -37.28 -40.35
C GLN A 130 -32.21 -37.79 -40.88
N ALA A 131 -33.30 -37.62 -40.12
CA ALA A 131 -34.64 -38.04 -40.52
C ALA A 131 -35.11 -37.33 -41.80
N LYS A 132 -34.83 -36.02 -41.93
CA LYS A 132 -35.13 -35.28 -43.15
C LYS A 132 -34.31 -35.80 -44.34
N ALA A 133 -33.00 -35.96 -44.17
CA ALA A 133 -32.14 -36.46 -45.25
C ALA A 133 -32.59 -37.84 -45.74
N GLN A 134 -33.03 -38.72 -44.84
CA GLN A 134 -33.56 -40.03 -45.19
C GLN A 134 -34.91 -39.93 -45.92
N ALA A 135 -35.84 -39.09 -45.44
CA ALA A 135 -37.13 -38.89 -46.10
C ALA A 135 -36.99 -38.30 -47.52
N ASP A 136 -36.07 -37.34 -47.70
CA ASP A 136 -35.77 -36.75 -49.01
C ASP A 136 -35.16 -37.79 -49.97
N ALA A 137 -34.28 -38.67 -49.47
CA ALA A 137 -33.71 -39.77 -50.25
C ALA A 137 -34.76 -40.80 -50.68
N ASP A 138 -35.70 -41.15 -49.79
CA ASP A 138 -36.82 -42.05 -50.10
C ASP A 138 -37.74 -41.48 -51.20
N VAL A 139 -38.02 -40.17 -51.16
CA VAL A 139 -38.80 -39.50 -52.21
C VAL A 139 -38.06 -39.52 -53.55
N ALA A 140 -36.75 -39.26 -53.54
CA ALA A 140 -35.93 -39.27 -54.76
C ALA A 140 -35.82 -40.66 -55.39
N ALA A 141 -35.68 -41.72 -54.57
CA ALA A 141 -35.62 -43.10 -55.05
C ALA A 141 -36.92 -43.51 -55.75
N GLU A 142 -38.07 -43.10 -55.20
CA GLU A 142 -39.37 -43.53 -55.70
C GLU A 142 -39.86 -42.72 -56.91
N ALA A 143 -39.39 -41.48 -57.07
CA ALA A 143 -39.70 -40.63 -58.22
C ALA A 143 -39.24 -41.22 -59.58
N GLY A 144 -38.29 -42.17 -59.57
CA GLY A 144 -37.81 -42.86 -60.78
C GLY A 144 -38.72 -43.99 -61.29
N ASN A 145 -39.68 -44.45 -60.49
CA ASN A 145 -40.54 -45.60 -60.82
C ASN A 145 -41.88 -45.12 -61.41
N GLY A 146 -42.05 -45.24 -62.73
CA GLY A 146 -43.12 -44.63 -63.56
C GLY A 146 -44.60 -45.02 -63.32
N GLY A 147 -45.02 -45.33 -62.09
CA GLY A 147 -46.41 -45.69 -61.74
C GLY A 147 -46.89 -45.29 -60.33
N CYS A 148 -46.10 -44.54 -59.57
CA CYS A 148 -46.20 -44.48 -58.11
C CYS A 148 -47.08 -43.35 -57.51
N LYS A 149 -48.30 -43.11 -58.04
CA LYS A 149 -49.09 -41.92 -57.60
C LYS A 149 -49.48 -41.90 -56.12
N SER A 150 -49.78 -43.04 -55.49
CA SER A 150 -50.22 -43.09 -54.09
C SER A 150 -49.04 -43.17 -53.11
N VAL A 151 -48.03 -44.00 -53.42
CA VAL A 151 -46.84 -44.17 -52.57
C VAL A 151 -45.94 -42.92 -52.63
N CYS A 152 -45.79 -42.24 -53.78
CA CYS A 152 -45.11 -40.93 -53.83
C CYS A 152 -45.78 -39.88 -52.94
N ARG A 153 -47.12 -39.80 -52.91
CA ARG A 153 -47.81 -38.84 -52.03
C ARG A 153 -47.57 -39.14 -50.56
N MET A 154 -47.55 -40.41 -50.18
CA MET A 154 -47.24 -40.81 -48.80
C MET A 154 -45.81 -40.40 -48.42
N LYS A 155 -44.83 -40.68 -49.28
CA LYS A 155 -43.42 -40.30 -49.06
C LYS A 155 -43.22 -38.79 -49.03
N GLN A 156 -43.92 -38.04 -49.88
CA GLN A 156 -43.95 -36.58 -49.84
C GLN A 156 -44.51 -36.06 -48.51
N ALA A 157 -45.63 -36.60 -48.02
CA ALA A 157 -46.18 -36.23 -46.71
C ALA A 157 -45.20 -36.55 -45.56
N GLN A 158 -44.43 -37.65 -45.65
CA GLN A 158 -43.38 -37.97 -44.69
C GLN A 158 -42.21 -36.96 -44.75
N ALA A 159 -41.78 -36.55 -45.95
CA ALA A 159 -40.76 -35.52 -46.11
C ALA A 159 -41.21 -34.14 -45.59
N GLU A 160 -42.48 -33.77 -45.82
CA GLU A 160 -43.07 -32.55 -45.26
C GLU A 160 -43.15 -32.58 -43.73
N ALA A 161 -43.53 -33.72 -43.15
CA ALA A 161 -43.53 -33.92 -41.70
C ALA A 161 -42.10 -33.84 -41.12
N ALA A 162 -41.12 -34.47 -41.77
CA ALA A 162 -39.71 -34.38 -41.36
C ALA A 162 -39.16 -32.96 -41.49
N ALA A 163 -39.57 -32.21 -42.52
CA ALA A 163 -39.22 -30.80 -42.68
C ALA A 163 -39.85 -29.92 -41.60
N ALA A 164 -41.09 -30.18 -41.19
CA ALA A 164 -41.74 -29.50 -40.07
C ALA A 164 -41.01 -29.77 -38.74
N GLU A 165 -40.66 -31.03 -38.48
CA GLU A 165 -39.89 -31.41 -37.29
C GLU A 165 -38.49 -30.79 -37.28
N LEU A 166 -37.80 -30.71 -38.43
CA LEU A 166 -36.52 -30.02 -38.52
C LEU A 166 -36.63 -28.53 -38.17
N ARG A 167 -37.69 -27.84 -38.62
CA ARG A 167 -37.92 -26.43 -38.26
C ARG A 167 -38.18 -26.28 -36.76
N ALA A 168 -38.99 -27.16 -36.16
CA ALA A 168 -39.25 -27.16 -34.73
C ALA A 168 -37.97 -27.44 -33.92
N ALA A 169 -37.21 -28.47 -34.29
CA ALA A 169 -35.94 -28.81 -33.64
C ALA A 169 -34.90 -27.69 -33.75
N PHE A 170 -34.90 -26.95 -34.85
CA PHE A 170 -34.03 -25.78 -35.01
C PHE A 170 -34.47 -24.60 -34.13
N ALA A 171 -35.76 -24.32 -34.05
CA ALA A 171 -36.30 -23.27 -33.18
C ALA A 171 -35.99 -23.57 -31.69
N ASP A 172 -36.17 -24.81 -31.25
CA ASP A 172 -35.82 -25.24 -29.89
C ASP A 172 -34.32 -25.12 -29.62
N ALA A 173 -33.49 -25.50 -30.59
CA ALA A 173 -32.04 -25.39 -30.46
C ALA A 173 -31.58 -23.94 -30.41
N GLN A 174 -32.23 -23.04 -31.16
CA GLN A 174 -32.01 -21.59 -31.05
C GLN A 174 -32.43 -21.07 -29.67
N GLN A 175 -33.61 -21.43 -29.19
CA GLN A 175 -34.09 -21.01 -27.86
C GLN A 175 -33.16 -21.49 -26.73
N ALA A 176 -32.68 -22.73 -26.81
CA ALA A 176 -31.71 -23.27 -25.85
C ALA A 176 -30.38 -22.49 -25.88
N ARG A 177 -29.90 -22.15 -27.07
CA ARG A 177 -28.68 -21.34 -27.24
C ARG A 177 -28.86 -19.93 -26.70
N ASP A 178 -29.98 -19.29 -26.98
CA ASP A 178 -30.28 -17.94 -26.45
C ASP A 178 -30.31 -17.95 -24.91
N GLY A 179 -30.87 -19.01 -24.31
CA GLY A 179 -30.81 -19.23 -22.87
C GLY A 179 -29.37 -19.32 -22.34
N GLN A 180 -28.50 -20.09 -23.01
CA GLN A 180 -27.08 -20.21 -22.65
C GLN A 180 -26.33 -18.87 -22.80
N ILE A 181 -26.63 -18.09 -23.84
CA ILE A 181 -26.04 -16.75 -24.03
C ILE A 181 -26.48 -15.83 -22.89
N GLN A 182 -27.75 -15.85 -22.50
CA GLN A 182 -28.25 -15.03 -21.38
C GLN A 182 -27.60 -15.43 -20.05
N GLU A 183 -27.46 -16.74 -19.79
CA GLU A 183 -26.77 -17.24 -18.60
C GLU A 183 -25.29 -16.82 -18.58
N ALA A 184 -24.57 -16.99 -19.69
CA ALA A 184 -23.17 -16.57 -19.80
C ALA A 184 -23.00 -15.05 -19.64
N ARG A 185 -23.93 -14.26 -20.19
CA ARG A 185 -23.95 -12.79 -19.97
C ARG A 185 -24.21 -12.43 -18.51
N ALA A 186 -25.11 -13.14 -17.84
CA ALA A 186 -25.36 -12.95 -16.42
C ALA A 186 -24.11 -13.30 -15.57
N GLU A 187 -23.36 -14.33 -15.95
CA GLU A 187 -22.10 -14.72 -15.28
C GLU A 187 -21.00 -13.67 -15.47
N VAL A 188 -20.87 -13.09 -16.66
CA VAL A 188 -19.97 -11.95 -16.91
C VAL A 188 -20.39 -10.74 -16.08
N ALA A 189 -21.69 -10.43 -16.02
CA ALA A 189 -22.21 -9.32 -15.22
C ALA A 189 -22.00 -9.54 -13.71
N ALA A 190 -22.06 -10.79 -13.23
CA ALA A 190 -21.79 -11.15 -11.85
C ALA A 190 -20.30 -11.10 -11.47
N SER A 191 -19.42 -11.03 -12.47
CA SER A 191 -17.96 -11.01 -12.30
C SER A 191 -17.38 -9.70 -12.83
N PRO A 192 -17.70 -8.53 -12.25
CA PRO A 192 -17.28 -7.25 -12.81
C PRO A 192 -15.76 -7.12 -12.87
N LEU A 193 -15.26 -6.37 -13.86
CA LEU A 193 -13.84 -6.07 -14.00
C LEU A 193 -13.34 -5.42 -12.69
N PRO A 194 -12.31 -5.98 -12.03
CA PRO A 194 -11.77 -5.39 -10.82
C PRO A 194 -11.17 -4.01 -11.13
N ALA A 195 -11.26 -3.10 -10.15
CA ALA A 195 -10.53 -1.84 -10.24
C ALA A 195 -9.02 -2.11 -10.33
N SER A 196 -8.30 -1.24 -11.03
CA SER A 196 -6.84 -1.36 -11.14
C SER A 196 -6.19 -1.39 -9.75
N ALA A 197 -5.26 -2.34 -9.56
CA ALA A 197 -4.43 -2.42 -8.38
C ALA A 197 -3.50 -1.21 -8.22
N THR A 198 -3.18 -0.54 -9.33
CA THR A 198 -2.22 0.57 -9.39
C THR A 198 -2.76 1.72 -10.24
N PRO A 199 -3.84 2.40 -9.79
CA PRO A 199 -4.53 3.42 -10.59
C PRO A 199 -3.62 4.60 -10.94
N LEU A 200 -2.61 4.90 -10.11
CA LEU A 200 -1.62 5.93 -10.40
C LEU A 200 -0.64 5.49 -11.50
N ALA A 201 -0.17 4.23 -11.48
CA ALA A 201 0.72 3.70 -12.50
C ALA A 201 0.03 3.72 -13.87
N ASP A 202 -1.22 3.27 -13.91
CA ASP A 202 -2.03 3.22 -15.12
C ASP A 202 -2.29 4.61 -15.71
N ARG A 203 -2.57 5.60 -14.86
CA ARG A 203 -2.76 6.99 -15.31
C ARG A 203 -1.48 7.65 -15.83
N LEU A 204 -0.33 7.28 -15.27
CA LEU A 204 0.98 7.78 -15.72
C LEU A 204 1.54 6.98 -16.91
N GLY A 205 0.92 5.85 -17.27
CA GLY A 205 1.45 4.92 -18.26
C GLY A 205 2.77 4.26 -17.82
N TRP A 206 3.02 4.18 -16.52
CA TRP A 206 4.23 3.58 -15.97
C TRP A 206 3.96 2.13 -15.56
N ALA A 207 5.01 1.31 -15.63
CA ALA A 207 4.93 -0.02 -15.05
C ALA A 207 4.80 0.11 -13.51
N PRO A 208 3.94 -0.70 -12.85
CA PRO A 208 3.70 -0.64 -11.41
C PRO A 208 4.97 -0.61 -10.54
N TRP A 209 5.94 -1.45 -10.89
CA TRP A 209 7.22 -1.58 -10.17
C TRP A 209 8.06 -0.29 -10.18
N VAL A 210 7.89 0.58 -11.16
CA VAL A 210 8.62 1.86 -11.23
C VAL A 210 8.19 2.78 -10.09
N LEU A 211 6.89 2.85 -9.82
CA LEU A 211 6.38 3.62 -8.68
C LEU A 211 6.81 3.00 -7.35
N ASP A 212 6.94 1.68 -7.29
CA ASP A 212 7.44 0.97 -6.10
C ASP A 212 8.88 1.32 -5.79
N LEU A 213 9.75 1.25 -6.80
CA LEU A 213 11.13 1.67 -6.65
C LEU A 213 11.24 3.15 -6.33
N ALA A 214 10.43 4.02 -6.95
CA ALA A 214 10.45 5.44 -6.65
C ALA A 214 10.04 5.72 -5.19
N MET A 215 8.97 5.08 -4.70
CA MET A 215 8.54 5.21 -3.30
C MET A 215 9.56 4.62 -2.34
N ALA A 216 10.13 3.45 -2.64
CA ALA A 216 11.18 2.84 -1.83
C ALA A 216 12.43 3.74 -1.77
N ALA A 217 12.79 4.39 -2.89
CA ALA A 217 13.93 5.30 -2.97
C ALA A 217 13.67 6.55 -2.12
N LEU A 218 12.51 7.16 -2.28
CA LEU A 218 12.10 8.32 -1.50
C LEU A 218 12.02 8.01 -0.01
N LEU A 219 11.53 6.82 0.36
CA LEU A 219 11.47 6.39 1.75
C LEU A 219 12.87 6.17 2.33
N SER A 220 13.75 5.47 1.61
CA SER A 220 15.12 5.20 2.04
C SER A 220 15.94 6.48 2.20
N ILE A 221 15.93 7.35 1.18
CA ILE A 221 16.61 8.65 1.22
C ILE A 221 16.01 9.53 2.32
N GLY A 222 14.68 9.56 2.42
CA GLY A 222 13.95 10.36 3.40
C GLY A 222 14.18 9.93 4.84
N SER A 223 14.28 8.63 5.13
CA SER A 223 14.51 8.13 6.49
C SER A 223 15.99 8.14 6.85
N ASN A 224 16.81 7.43 6.08
CA ASN A 224 18.19 7.16 6.46
C ASN A 224 19.08 8.35 6.11
N GLY A 225 18.86 8.98 4.96
CA GLY A 225 19.56 10.21 4.57
C GLY A 225 19.30 11.35 5.55
N LEU A 226 18.04 11.59 5.92
CA LEU A 226 17.71 12.59 6.94
C LEU A 226 18.31 12.23 8.31
N ALA A 227 18.23 10.97 8.74
CA ALA A 227 18.84 10.52 9.99
C ALA A 227 20.36 10.77 9.99
N GLY A 228 21.05 10.39 8.92
CA GLY A 228 22.48 10.61 8.75
C GLY A 228 22.86 12.09 8.79
N VAL A 229 22.13 12.95 8.09
CA VAL A 229 22.35 14.42 8.10
C VAL A 229 22.15 15.00 9.50
N LEU A 230 21.10 14.60 10.22
CA LEU A 230 20.84 15.08 11.58
C LEU A 230 21.92 14.61 12.57
N ILE A 231 22.39 13.38 12.44
CA ILE A 231 23.48 12.83 13.25
C ILE A 231 24.79 13.54 12.95
N ALA A 232 25.09 13.81 11.67
CA ALA A 232 26.29 14.52 11.26
C ALA A 232 26.27 15.98 11.74
N PHE A 233 25.15 16.68 11.57
CA PHE A 233 24.96 18.03 12.12
C PHE A 233 25.17 18.04 13.64
N GLY A 234 24.57 17.09 14.36
CA GLY A 234 24.74 16.97 15.80
C GLY A 234 26.16 16.60 16.26
N ALA A 235 27.04 16.20 15.34
CA ALA A 235 28.44 15.90 15.60
C ALA A 235 29.37 17.09 15.34
N GLN A 236 28.87 18.16 14.71
CA GLN A 236 29.66 19.35 14.45
C GLN A 236 30.12 19.94 15.77
N ARG A 237 31.43 20.18 15.90
CA ARG A 237 31.94 20.94 17.04
C ARG A 237 31.49 22.38 16.84
N SER A 238 30.67 22.91 17.74
CA SER A 238 30.51 24.36 17.83
C SER A 238 31.92 24.92 17.95
N PRO A 239 32.35 25.88 17.12
CA PRO A 239 33.61 26.55 17.35
C PRO A 239 33.47 27.12 18.75
N GLU A 240 34.21 26.56 19.70
CA GLU A 240 34.39 27.20 20.98
C GLU A 240 34.82 28.61 20.60
N VAL A 241 33.97 29.60 20.90
CA VAL A 241 34.39 30.98 20.98
C VAL A 241 35.45 30.91 22.05
N SER A 242 36.69 30.73 21.62
CA SER A 242 37.86 30.88 22.43
C SER A 242 37.80 32.33 22.84
N VAL A 243 37.13 32.57 23.98
CA VAL A 243 37.30 33.76 24.78
C VAL A 243 38.76 33.67 25.14
N ARG A 244 39.60 34.20 24.25
CA ARG A 244 41.01 34.41 24.45
C ARG A 244 41.05 35.20 25.74
N SER A 245 41.35 34.52 26.83
CA SER A 245 41.58 35.16 28.12
C SER A 245 42.64 36.21 27.83
N VAL A 246 42.22 37.47 27.83
CA VAL A 246 43.16 38.59 27.78
C VAL A 246 44.13 38.32 28.93
N PRO A 247 45.44 38.20 28.67
CA PRO A 247 46.39 37.99 29.74
C PRO A 247 46.21 39.14 30.72
N ALA A 248 45.87 38.81 31.96
CA ALA A 248 45.77 39.75 33.06
C ALA A 248 47.20 40.18 33.42
N ASN A 249 47.80 41.06 32.61
CA ASN A 249 49.05 41.78 32.85
C ASN A 249 49.16 42.90 31.80
N ASP A 250 48.37 43.95 31.98
CA ASP A 250 48.75 45.29 31.54
C ASP A 250 47.98 46.29 32.41
N GLU A 251 48.62 46.76 33.49
CA GLU A 251 48.22 47.96 34.23
C GLU A 251 48.54 49.21 33.39
N GLY A 252 48.01 49.25 32.16
CA GLY A 252 48.09 50.37 31.24
C GLY A 252 46.79 51.16 31.29
N GLN A 253 46.72 52.09 32.23
CA GLN A 253 45.91 53.32 32.26
C GLN A 253 44.99 53.51 31.03
N SER A 254 43.73 53.09 31.14
CA SER A 254 42.70 53.36 30.13
C SER A 254 42.11 54.74 30.35
N ASP A 255 42.58 55.70 29.55
CA ASP A 255 42.05 57.05 29.43
C ASP A 255 40.81 57.08 28.52
N TYR A 256 39.82 56.22 28.83
CA TYR A 256 38.49 56.30 28.23
C TYR A 256 37.52 56.84 29.27
N GLY A 257 37.42 58.17 29.31
CA GLY A 257 36.34 58.87 30.00
C GLY A 257 35.00 58.46 29.41
N MET A 258 34.28 57.59 30.11
CA MET A 258 32.84 57.40 29.91
C MET A 258 32.12 58.69 30.34
N PRO A 259 31.30 59.30 29.48
CA PRO A 259 30.42 60.40 29.88
C PRO A 259 29.53 59.94 31.04
N SER A 260 29.45 60.75 32.11
CA SER A 260 28.70 60.47 33.35
C SER A 260 27.18 60.41 33.20
N ASP A 261 26.65 60.37 31.97
CA ASP A 261 25.22 60.35 31.67
C ASP A 261 24.69 58.98 31.22
N PHE A 262 25.50 57.91 31.30
CA PHE A 262 25.06 56.55 30.99
C PHE A 262 24.39 55.89 32.20
N ASP A 263 23.09 56.16 32.33
CA ASP A 263 22.21 55.51 33.30
C ASP A 263 22.02 54.01 32.95
N ALA A 264 22.65 53.13 33.74
CA ALA A 264 22.60 51.68 33.59
C ALA A 264 21.16 51.11 33.63
N ALA A 265 20.20 51.84 34.21
CA ALA A 265 18.79 51.47 34.19
C ALA A 265 18.17 51.52 32.78
N LYS A 266 18.69 52.37 31.90
CA LYS A 266 18.15 52.57 30.54
C LYS A 266 18.56 51.46 29.57
N ILE A 267 19.71 50.82 29.80
CA ILE A 267 20.20 49.69 28.98
C ILE A 267 19.47 48.39 29.36
N HIS A 268 19.13 48.20 30.64
CA HIS A 268 18.36 47.03 31.06
C HIS A 268 16.91 47.05 30.52
N LEU A 269 16.37 48.24 30.20
CA LEU A 269 15.06 48.41 29.59
C LEU A 269 15.04 48.16 28.07
N MET A 270 16.17 48.37 27.37
CA MET A 270 16.28 48.12 25.92
C MET A 270 16.54 46.65 25.57
N ILE A 271 17.08 45.86 26.50
CA ILE A 271 17.38 44.43 26.29
C ILE A 271 16.24 43.51 26.77
N SER A 272 15.37 43.98 27.67
CA SER A 272 14.10 43.30 27.99
C SER A 272 13.01 43.66 26.96
N GLY A 273 13.22 43.26 25.72
CA GLY A 273 12.20 43.33 24.68
C GLY A 273 11.03 42.39 24.99
N ASN A 274 10.12 42.81 25.86
CA ASN A 274 8.74 42.34 25.89
C ASN A 274 8.04 42.91 24.66
N SER A 275 8.21 42.25 23.52
CA SER A 275 7.34 42.43 22.36
C SER A 275 6.06 41.62 22.58
N GLU A 276 5.17 42.15 23.42
CA GLU A 276 3.76 41.81 23.32
C GLU A 276 3.24 42.37 22.00
N VAL A 277 3.24 41.52 20.96
CA VAL A 277 2.53 41.78 19.71
C VAL A 277 1.02 41.66 20.03
N PRO A 278 0.23 42.75 19.92
CA PRO A 278 -1.21 42.67 20.13
C PRO A 278 -1.83 41.98 18.91
N GLY A 279 -2.39 40.77 19.08
CA GLY A 279 -3.23 40.16 18.05
C GLY A 279 -3.07 38.66 17.79
N ASN A 280 -2.19 37.93 18.49
CA ASN A 280 -2.19 36.47 18.37
C ASN A 280 -3.24 35.86 19.30
N PRO A 281 -4.23 35.09 18.78
CA PRO A 281 -5.16 34.36 19.62
C PRO A 281 -4.37 33.38 20.50
N PRO A 282 -4.83 33.13 21.75
CA PRO A 282 -4.11 32.27 22.68
C PRO A 282 -3.89 30.89 22.05
N THR A 283 -2.62 30.49 21.93
CA THR A 283 -2.26 29.11 21.60
C THR A 283 -2.95 28.18 22.61
N PRO A 284 -3.70 27.16 22.17
CA PRO A 284 -4.40 26.27 23.07
C PRO A 284 -3.39 25.57 23.99
N PRO A 285 -3.76 25.30 25.25
CA PRO A 285 -2.83 24.75 26.22
C PRO A 285 -2.25 23.44 25.71
N LYS A 286 -0.91 23.29 25.81
CA LYS A 286 -0.18 22.05 25.55
C LYS A 286 -0.89 20.92 26.29
N GLY A 287 -1.52 20.03 25.53
CA GLY A 287 -2.30 18.92 26.05
C GLY A 287 -1.48 18.10 27.02
N GLY A 288 -1.84 18.18 28.30
CA GLY A 288 -1.34 17.27 29.32
C GLY A 288 -1.58 15.83 28.87
N ARG A 289 -0.64 14.95 29.24
CA ARG A 289 -0.73 13.49 29.10
C ARG A 289 -2.19 13.04 29.13
N ARG A 290 -2.74 12.60 27.98
CA ARG A 290 -4.05 11.96 27.90
C ARG A 290 -4.00 10.77 28.86
N ARG A 291 -4.49 10.96 30.10
CA ARG A 291 -4.94 9.86 30.93
C ARG A 291 -5.99 9.16 30.09
N GLY A 292 -5.62 8.01 29.52
CA GLY A 292 -6.49 7.26 28.63
C GLY A 292 -7.84 7.11 29.28
N ARG A 293 -8.91 7.47 28.57
CA ARG A 293 -10.27 7.11 29.00
C ARG A 293 -10.25 5.62 29.32
N LYS A 294 -10.82 5.25 30.46
CA LYS A 294 -11.00 3.85 30.84
C LYS A 294 -11.69 3.15 29.66
N ALA A 295 -11.12 2.01 29.26
CA ALA A 295 -11.67 1.21 28.18
C ALA A 295 -13.11 0.82 28.53
N ASP A 296 -14.02 0.99 27.57
CA ASP A 296 -15.40 0.52 27.69
C ASP A 296 -15.38 -1.00 27.63
N LYS A 297 -15.80 -1.62 28.72
CA LYS A 297 -15.75 -3.07 28.90
C LYS A 297 -16.50 -3.81 27.80
N LYS A 298 -17.61 -3.26 27.29
CA LYS A 298 -18.40 -3.91 26.23
C LYS A 298 -17.62 -4.06 24.92
N VAL A 299 -16.80 -3.07 24.59
CA VAL A 299 -16.00 -3.07 23.35
C VAL A 299 -14.81 -4.02 23.47
N VAL A 300 -14.21 -4.12 24.67
CA VAL A 300 -13.13 -5.05 24.96
C VAL A 300 -13.64 -6.49 24.88
N ASP A 301 -14.74 -6.81 25.58
CA ASP A 301 -15.36 -8.14 25.58
C ASP A 301 -15.76 -8.57 24.15
N PHE A 302 -16.26 -7.64 23.33
CA PHE A 302 -16.53 -7.89 21.91
C PHE A 302 -15.25 -8.24 21.14
N SER A 303 -14.18 -7.48 21.35
CA SER A 303 -12.92 -7.67 20.63
C SER A 303 -12.27 -9.02 20.96
N GLU A 304 -12.31 -9.43 22.23
CA GLU A 304 -11.82 -10.75 22.67
C GLU A 304 -12.64 -11.90 22.08
N LYS A 305 -13.98 -11.81 22.10
CA LYS A 305 -14.85 -12.81 21.47
C LYS A 305 -14.65 -12.89 19.97
N PHE A 306 -14.46 -11.74 19.31
CA PHE A 306 -14.20 -11.67 17.88
C PHE A 306 -12.87 -12.35 17.54
N LEU A 307 -11.82 -12.08 18.32
CA LEU A 307 -10.51 -12.71 18.17
C LEU A 307 -10.60 -14.23 18.36
N ALA A 308 -11.28 -14.69 19.41
CA ALA A 308 -11.46 -16.12 19.68
C ALA A 308 -12.22 -16.85 18.54
N ARG A 309 -13.17 -16.17 17.88
CA ARG A 309 -13.97 -16.76 16.80
C ARG A 309 -13.29 -16.72 15.43
N ASN A 310 -12.56 -15.65 15.14
CA ASN A 310 -12.05 -15.38 13.79
C ASN A 310 -10.52 -15.49 13.68
N GLY A 311 -9.80 -15.71 14.78
CA GLY A 311 -8.34 -15.78 14.80
C GLY A 311 -7.63 -14.45 14.46
N ARG A 312 -8.36 -13.34 14.40
CA ARG A 312 -7.81 -11.99 14.17
C ARG A 312 -8.55 -10.93 14.99
N ALA A 313 -7.85 -9.84 15.32
CA ALA A 313 -8.49 -8.69 15.96
C ALA A 313 -9.52 -8.02 15.02
N PRO A 314 -10.63 -7.49 15.54
CA PRO A 314 -11.61 -6.77 14.73
C PRO A 314 -11.02 -5.45 14.19
N SER A 315 -11.44 -5.09 12.98
CA SER A 315 -11.15 -3.79 12.37
C SER A 315 -12.01 -2.67 12.98
N GLY A 316 -11.59 -1.41 12.83
CA GLY A 316 -12.36 -0.25 13.29
C GLY A 316 -13.78 -0.20 12.69
N GLY A 317 -13.95 -0.66 11.44
CA GLY A 317 -15.27 -0.75 10.79
C GLY A 317 -16.18 -1.81 11.43
N GLU A 318 -15.62 -2.97 11.79
CA GLU A 318 -16.36 -4.05 12.48
C GLU A 318 -16.79 -3.61 13.89
N ILE A 319 -15.93 -2.90 14.62
CA ILE A 319 -16.28 -2.31 15.93
C ILE A 319 -17.37 -1.24 15.75
N LYS A 320 -17.26 -0.38 14.74
CA LYS A 320 -18.26 0.68 14.48
C LYS A 320 -19.62 0.12 14.05
N ALA A 321 -19.64 -1.00 13.34
CA ALA A 321 -20.88 -1.70 12.99
C ALA A 321 -21.56 -2.33 14.21
N ALA A 322 -20.77 -2.92 15.13
CA ALA A 322 -21.29 -3.50 16.37
C ALA A 322 -21.71 -2.43 17.40
N PHE A 323 -21.08 -1.25 17.37
CA PHE A 323 -21.35 -0.14 18.28
C PHE A 323 -21.53 1.19 17.52
N PRO A 324 -22.70 1.45 16.92
CA PRO A 324 -22.95 2.63 16.10
C PRO A 324 -22.82 3.96 16.85
N GLU A 325 -23.03 3.96 18.16
CA GLU A 325 -22.93 5.13 19.04
C GLU A 325 -21.48 5.57 19.30
N LEU A 326 -20.50 4.69 19.08
CA LEU A 326 -19.09 4.99 19.32
C LEU A 326 -18.51 5.90 18.23
N PRO A 327 -17.82 7.01 18.54
CA PRO A 327 -17.17 7.83 17.53
C PRO A 327 -16.18 7.01 16.69
N THR A 328 -16.12 7.25 15.39
CA THR A 328 -15.28 6.47 14.46
C THR A 328 -13.82 6.46 14.91
N SER A 329 -13.27 7.59 15.34
CA SER A 329 -11.90 7.68 15.88
C SER A 329 -11.67 6.79 17.11
N THR A 330 -12.69 6.62 17.94
CA THR A 330 -12.63 5.78 19.15
C THR A 330 -12.71 4.30 18.78
N ALA A 331 -13.53 3.92 17.79
CA ALA A 331 -13.57 2.56 17.27
C ALA A 331 -12.21 2.13 16.67
N TYR A 332 -11.54 3.02 15.94
CA TYR A 332 -10.20 2.75 15.43
C TYR A 332 -9.14 2.63 16.55
N ASP A 333 -9.21 3.47 17.59
CA ASP A 333 -8.31 3.34 18.75
C ASP A 333 -8.48 1.97 19.45
N TYR A 334 -9.72 1.50 19.63
CA TYR A 334 -9.97 0.15 20.17
C TYR A 334 -9.44 -0.96 19.25
N SER A 335 -9.59 -0.83 17.93
CA SER A 335 -9.05 -1.83 16.99
C SER A 335 -7.53 -1.93 17.06
N GLN A 336 -6.83 -0.81 17.24
CA GLN A 336 -5.37 -0.78 17.37
C GLN A 336 -4.92 -1.41 18.70
N ARG A 337 -5.64 -1.13 19.79
CA ARG A 337 -5.36 -1.75 21.10
C ARG A 337 -5.61 -3.25 21.08
N ALA A 338 -6.68 -3.70 20.44
CA ALA A 338 -6.98 -5.12 20.29
C ALA A 338 -5.88 -5.84 19.48
N ARG A 339 -5.36 -5.22 18.41
CA ARG A 339 -4.22 -5.75 17.64
C ARG A 339 -2.92 -5.80 18.44
N ALA A 340 -2.69 -4.82 19.31
CA ALA A 340 -1.51 -4.82 20.17
C ALA A 340 -1.59 -5.87 21.31
N SER A 341 -2.79 -6.42 21.56
CA SER A 341 -3.05 -7.40 22.63
C SER A 341 -3.23 -8.83 22.11
N ALA A 342 -3.37 -9.00 20.79
CA ALA A 342 -3.49 -10.27 20.10
C ALA A 342 -2.10 -10.79 19.69
#